data_AF-A0A8C9EMS1-F1
#
_entry.id   AF-A0A8C9EMS1-F1
#
_cell.length_a   1.000
_cell.length_b   1.000
_cell.length_c   1.000
_cell.angle_alpha   90.00
_cell.angle_beta   90.00
_cell.angle_gamma   90.00
#
_symmetry.space_group_name_H-M   'P 1'
#
loop_
_entity.id
_entity.type
_entity.pdbx_description
1 polymer ?
#
loop_
_entity_poly.entity_id
_entity_poly.type
_entity_poly.pdbx_seq_one_letter_code
_entity_poly.pdbx_strand_id
1 'polypeptide(L)'
;NRTFSLEVLTVVCYCTLFTVEAPKSLYTAELGSNVTMECVFPVNGKLKFGDLSVIWEKKDEVRKDVYILVKGKEDSESQHSDFQGRTKLLKENLDLGQSLLQISNVKLRDAGLYHCLIEYGGADYKTINLKVQAPYRTITQEVVSTGDKEWKLTCQSEGYPKAEVMWQNGECQDLTDKANTSYETGSDQLYRVMSTLTIKNRTCENFRCIFWNKEIQENTSANFYIRAVEYSIPASLQSSSRVPGPFPLQPKHCKHYQCARLACQEIPVRSACLTFTSRSVLSFFRQKLLFSAITLNCHVFLNSS
;
A
#
# COMPACT_ATOMS: atom_id res chain seq x y z
N ASN A 1 22.78 76.65 -23.64
CA ASN A 1 23.01 75.20 -23.73
C ASN A 1 21.77 74.45 -23.32
N ARG A 2 21.02 73.92 -24.29
CA ARG A 2 19.89 73.01 -24.04
C ARG A 2 20.43 71.59 -24.03
N THR A 3 20.36 70.92 -22.89
CA THR A 3 20.74 69.53 -22.71
C THR A 3 19.58 68.65 -23.22
N PHE A 4 19.83 67.85 -24.25
CA PHE A 4 18.88 66.82 -24.69
C PHE A 4 19.21 65.52 -23.94
N SER A 5 18.25 65.03 -23.15
CA SER A 5 18.31 63.69 -22.55
C SER A 5 17.78 62.69 -23.59
N LEU A 6 18.61 61.74 -24.02
CA LEU A 6 18.16 60.58 -24.78
C LEU A 6 17.79 59.48 -23.77
N GLU A 7 16.50 59.23 -23.58
CA GLU A 7 16.06 58.04 -22.87
C GLU A 7 16.03 56.85 -23.83
N VAL A 8 16.93 55.88 -23.61
CA VAL A 8 16.99 54.63 -24.36
C VAL A 8 15.95 53.67 -23.77
N LEU A 9 14.81 53.51 -24.45
CA LEU A 9 13.83 52.47 -24.10
C LEU A 9 14.39 51.10 -24.48
N THR A 10 14.76 50.29 -23.49
CA THR A 10 15.13 48.89 -23.69
C THR A 10 13.86 48.05 -23.89
N VAL A 11 13.58 47.68 -25.14
CA VAL A 11 12.51 46.71 -25.43
C VAL A 11 13.04 45.31 -25.09
N VAL A 12 12.71 44.81 -23.91
CA VAL A 12 12.97 43.41 -23.53
C VAL A 12 11.97 42.53 -24.25
N CYS A 13 12.41 41.88 -25.34
CA CYS A 13 11.61 40.91 -26.08
C CYS A 13 11.59 39.59 -25.30
N TYR A 14 10.49 39.32 -24.60
CA TYR A 14 10.25 38.02 -23.97
C TYR A 14 9.82 37.01 -25.04
N CYS A 15 10.78 36.32 -25.65
CA CYS A 15 10.47 35.08 -26.37
C CYS A 15 10.10 34.01 -25.33
N THR A 16 8.81 33.72 -25.18
CA THR A 16 8.37 32.58 -24.37
C THR A 16 8.90 31.31 -25.00
N LEU A 17 9.79 30.60 -24.30
CA LEU A 17 10.33 29.32 -24.76
C LEU A 17 9.21 28.26 -24.69
N PHE A 18 9.18 27.37 -25.68
CA PHE A 18 8.32 26.19 -25.64
C PHE A 18 8.86 25.23 -24.58
N THR A 19 8.04 24.94 -23.56
CA THR A 19 8.42 24.06 -22.46
C THR A 19 7.35 23.02 -22.23
N VAL A 20 7.76 21.76 -22.10
CA VAL A 20 6.90 20.66 -21.69
C VAL A 20 6.88 20.59 -20.18
N GLU A 21 5.77 20.22 -19.57
CA GLU A 21 5.64 20.00 -18.14
C GLU A 21 5.17 18.56 -17.88
N ALA A 22 5.64 17.98 -16.79
CA ALA A 22 5.14 16.71 -16.28
C ALA A 22 4.50 16.99 -14.91
N PRO A 23 3.17 17.20 -14.83
CA PRO A 23 2.49 17.55 -13.58
C PRO A 23 2.76 16.54 -12.46
N LYS A 24 2.98 15.27 -12.83
CA LYS A 24 3.35 14.20 -11.93
C LYS A 24 4.62 13.51 -12.46
N SER A 25 5.65 13.45 -11.63
CA SER A 25 6.94 12.82 -11.98
C SER A 25 7.03 11.34 -11.59
N LEU A 26 6.08 10.83 -10.81
CA LEU A 26 6.04 9.44 -10.33
C LEU A 26 4.64 8.85 -10.47
N TYR A 27 4.52 7.73 -11.17
CA TYR A 27 3.31 6.93 -11.25
C TYR A 27 3.54 5.56 -10.62
N THR A 28 2.50 5.01 -10.02
CA THR A 28 2.50 3.66 -9.47
C THR A 28 1.34 2.91 -10.09
N ALA A 29 1.61 1.72 -10.60
CA ALA A 29 0.62 0.86 -11.24
C ALA A 29 0.70 -0.56 -10.66
N GLU A 30 -0.46 -1.22 -10.54
CA GLU A 30 -0.50 -2.63 -10.18
C GLU A 30 -0.24 -3.51 -11.41
N LEU A 31 0.42 -4.65 -11.22
CA LEU A 31 0.60 -5.66 -12.26
C LEU A 31 -0.76 -6.05 -12.87
N GLY A 32 -0.86 -6.03 -14.20
CA GLY A 32 -2.07 -6.33 -14.95
C GLY A 32 -3.08 -5.17 -15.04
N SER A 33 -2.88 -4.07 -14.31
CA SER A 33 -3.73 -2.87 -14.40
C SER A 33 -3.37 -1.99 -15.61
N ASN A 34 -4.03 -0.85 -15.73
CA ASN A 34 -3.72 0.18 -16.74
C ASN A 34 -3.16 1.42 -16.04
N VAL A 35 -2.21 2.10 -16.67
CA VAL A 35 -1.68 3.39 -16.19
C VAL A 35 -1.80 4.43 -17.29
N THR A 36 -2.07 5.68 -16.93
CA THR A 36 -2.08 6.81 -17.85
C THR A 36 -1.10 7.87 -17.33
N MET A 37 -0.05 8.14 -18.11
CA MET A 37 0.98 9.14 -17.81
C MET A 37 0.72 10.41 -18.62
N GLU A 38 1.01 11.56 -18.03
CA GLU A 38 0.67 12.86 -18.58
C GLU A 38 1.89 13.78 -18.72
N CYS A 39 1.95 14.44 -19.87
CA CYS A 39 2.66 15.71 -20.02
C CYS A 39 1.75 16.79 -20.55
N VAL A 40 2.09 18.03 -20.23
CA VAL A 40 1.40 19.22 -20.68
C VAL A 40 2.36 20.06 -21.51
N PHE A 41 1.86 20.67 -22.58
CA PHE A 41 2.61 21.55 -23.45
C PHE A 41 1.75 22.75 -23.87
N PRO A 42 2.36 23.91 -24.15
CA PRO A 42 1.61 25.10 -24.50
C PRO A 42 0.97 24.96 -25.88
N VAL A 43 -0.34 25.24 -25.96
CA VAL A 43 -1.09 25.33 -27.21
C VAL A 43 -1.66 26.75 -27.35
N ASN A 44 -1.14 27.51 -28.31
CA ASN A 44 -1.60 28.87 -28.60
C ASN A 44 -2.73 28.82 -29.64
N GLY A 45 -3.99 28.85 -29.16
CA GLY A 45 -5.17 28.82 -30.02
C GLY A 45 -5.54 27.41 -30.47
N LYS A 46 -5.94 27.24 -31.74
CA LYS A 46 -6.32 25.92 -32.28
C LYS A 46 -5.07 25.11 -32.63
N LEU A 47 -4.96 23.90 -32.10
CA LEU A 47 -3.87 22.99 -32.42
C LEU A 47 -3.84 22.65 -33.91
N LYS A 48 -2.65 22.72 -34.51
CA LYS A 48 -2.38 22.20 -35.85
C LYS A 48 -1.73 20.83 -35.75
N PHE A 49 -2.52 19.77 -35.89
CA PHE A 49 -2.03 18.39 -35.79
C PHE A 49 -0.84 18.08 -36.71
N GLY A 50 -0.80 18.65 -37.93
CA GLY A 50 0.30 18.42 -38.88
C GLY A 50 1.67 18.95 -38.43
N ASP A 51 1.70 19.85 -37.45
CA ASP A 51 2.92 20.45 -36.90
C ASP A 51 3.33 19.81 -35.56
N LEU A 52 2.51 18.89 -35.02
CA LEU A 52 2.71 18.25 -33.72
C LEU A 52 3.40 16.91 -33.88
N SER A 53 4.49 16.71 -33.14
CA SER A 53 5.08 15.39 -32.90
C SER A 53 5.09 15.10 -31.39
N VAL A 54 4.69 13.88 -31.02
CA VAL A 54 4.66 13.39 -29.64
C VAL A 54 5.35 12.03 -29.61
N ILE A 55 6.44 11.94 -28.88
CA ILE A 55 7.22 10.72 -28.72
C ILE A 55 7.28 10.38 -27.24
N TRP A 56 6.79 9.17 -26.93
CA TRP A 56 7.03 8.55 -25.64
C TRP A 56 8.08 7.47 -25.81
N GLU A 57 9.14 7.55 -25.03
CA GLU A 57 10.21 6.56 -25.03
C GLU A 57 10.50 6.10 -23.59
N LYS A 58 10.85 4.84 -23.41
CA LYS A 58 11.37 4.32 -22.16
C LYS A 58 12.89 4.40 -22.19
N LYS A 59 13.48 5.04 -21.19
CA LYS A 59 14.92 5.30 -21.07
C LYS A 59 15.48 4.63 -19.83
N ASP A 60 15.63 3.32 -19.93
CA ASP A 60 16.42 2.53 -18.98
C ASP A 60 17.74 2.09 -19.66
N GLU A 61 18.15 0.84 -19.50
CA GLU A 61 19.38 0.29 -20.09
C GLU A 61 19.39 0.33 -21.63
N VAL A 62 18.22 0.14 -22.25
CA VAL A 62 18.03 0.21 -23.70
C VAL A 62 16.84 1.12 -23.96
N ARG A 63 17.04 2.12 -24.84
CA ARG A 63 15.97 2.98 -25.32
C ARG A 63 14.92 2.14 -26.06
N LYS A 64 13.65 2.30 -25.68
CA LYS A 64 12.52 1.67 -26.37
C LYS A 64 11.50 2.72 -26.73
N ASP A 65 11.13 2.80 -27.99
CA ASP A 65 10.07 3.71 -28.41
C ASP A 65 8.71 3.10 -28.03
N VAL A 66 7.99 3.79 -27.15
CA VAL A 66 6.75 3.33 -26.50
C VAL A 66 5.53 3.76 -27.30
N TYR A 67 5.56 4.98 -27.85
CA TYR A 67 4.54 5.52 -28.73
C TYR A 67 5.13 6.63 -29.58
N ILE A 68 4.81 6.66 -30.87
CA ILE A 68 5.34 7.64 -31.82
C ILE A 68 4.19 8.27 -32.61
N LEU A 69 4.08 9.59 -32.51
CA LEU A 69 3.27 10.44 -33.37
C LEU A 69 4.19 11.47 -34.02
N VAL A 70 4.26 11.49 -35.34
CA VAL A 70 5.07 12.46 -36.10
C VAL A 70 4.17 13.24 -37.03
N LYS A 71 4.19 14.57 -36.93
CA LYS A 71 3.38 15.47 -37.77
C LYS A 71 1.89 15.05 -37.82
N GLY A 72 1.35 14.70 -36.66
CA GLY A 72 -0.04 14.27 -36.48
C GLY A 72 -0.38 12.86 -36.97
N LYS A 73 0.60 12.09 -37.46
CA LYS A 73 0.40 10.72 -37.91
C LYS A 73 1.08 9.74 -36.96
N GLU A 74 0.37 8.67 -36.65
CA GLU A 74 0.86 7.62 -35.76
C GLU A 74 1.78 6.68 -36.54
N ASP A 75 2.94 6.38 -35.96
CA ASP A 75 3.89 5.41 -36.49
C ASP A 75 3.93 4.20 -35.56
N SER A 76 3.07 3.22 -35.86
CA SER A 76 3.00 1.96 -35.13
C SER A 76 4.12 0.98 -35.53
N GLU A 77 4.79 1.18 -36.66
CA GLU A 77 5.81 0.25 -37.16
C GLU A 77 7.13 0.39 -36.38
N SER A 78 7.48 1.63 -36.04
CA SER A 78 8.68 1.94 -35.24
C SER A 78 8.51 1.63 -33.75
N GLN A 79 7.31 1.31 -33.29
CA GLN A 79 7.03 1.00 -31.88
C GLN A 79 7.71 -0.30 -31.44
N HIS A 80 8.38 -0.28 -30.28
CA HIS A 80 9.04 -1.45 -29.73
C HIS A 80 8.02 -2.56 -29.40
N SER A 81 8.39 -3.81 -29.70
CA SER A 81 7.51 -4.99 -29.59
C SER A 81 6.86 -5.18 -28.21
N ASP A 82 7.57 -4.87 -27.13
CA ASP A 82 7.04 -4.90 -25.75
C ASP A 82 5.77 -4.04 -25.53
N PHE A 83 5.56 -3.00 -26.34
CA PHE A 83 4.48 -2.02 -26.21
C PHE A 83 3.40 -2.14 -27.29
N GLN A 84 3.66 -2.90 -28.36
CA GLN A 84 2.71 -3.10 -29.45
C GLN A 84 1.38 -3.66 -28.95
N GLY A 85 0.28 -3.02 -29.35
CA GLY A 85 -1.08 -3.39 -28.97
C GLY A 85 -1.45 -3.13 -27.50
N ARG A 86 -0.56 -2.53 -26.70
CA ARG A 86 -0.82 -2.18 -25.29
C ARG A 86 -0.88 -0.70 -25.00
N THR A 87 -0.38 0.15 -25.90
CA THR A 87 -0.32 1.59 -25.68
C THR A 87 -1.30 2.36 -26.54
N LYS A 88 -1.77 3.49 -26.02
CA LYS A 88 -2.68 4.40 -26.72
C LYS A 88 -2.41 5.83 -26.26
N LEU A 89 -2.27 6.75 -27.20
CA LEU A 89 -2.31 8.19 -26.92
C LEU A 89 -3.77 8.67 -26.99
N LEU A 90 -4.24 9.38 -25.96
CA LEU A 90 -5.58 9.99 -25.95
C LEU A 90 -5.54 11.26 -26.80
N LYS A 91 -5.81 11.11 -28.10
CA LYS A 91 -5.65 12.18 -29.10
C LYS A 91 -6.61 13.35 -28.87
N GLU A 92 -7.76 13.10 -28.24
CA GLU A 92 -8.75 14.08 -27.84
C GLU A 92 -8.21 15.13 -26.83
N ASN A 93 -7.19 14.77 -26.06
CA ASN A 93 -6.58 15.65 -25.07
C ASN A 93 -5.46 16.54 -25.66
N LEU A 94 -4.99 16.23 -26.87
CA LEU A 94 -3.92 17.01 -27.51
C LEU A 94 -4.36 18.45 -27.80
N ASP A 95 -5.63 18.67 -28.14
CA ASP A 95 -6.22 20.00 -28.35
C ASP A 95 -6.17 20.87 -27.07
N LEU A 96 -6.10 20.24 -25.90
CA LEU A 96 -5.94 20.89 -24.60
C LEU A 96 -4.47 21.03 -24.18
N GLY A 97 -3.53 20.68 -25.05
CA GLY A 97 -2.11 20.66 -24.74
C GLY A 97 -1.71 19.52 -23.81
N GLN A 98 -2.46 18.43 -23.76
CA GLN A 98 -2.19 17.29 -22.90
C GLN A 98 -1.83 16.05 -23.72
N SER A 99 -0.61 15.56 -23.53
CA SER A 99 -0.14 14.27 -24.02
C SER A 99 -0.41 13.21 -22.95
N LEU A 100 -1.46 12.42 -23.13
CA LEU A 100 -1.84 11.35 -22.21
C LEU A 100 -1.55 9.98 -22.83
N LEU A 101 -0.48 9.33 -22.36
CA LEU A 101 -0.13 7.97 -22.77
C LEU A 101 -0.74 6.96 -21.82
N GLN A 102 -1.63 6.13 -22.33
CA GLN A 102 -2.14 4.95 -21.62
C GLN A 102 -1.31 3.71 -21.98
N ILE A 103 -0.90 2.95 -20.96
CA ILE A 103 -0.32 1.60 -21.10
C ILE A 103 -1.26 0.62 -20.42
N SER A 104 -1.72 -0.38 -21.15
CA SER A 104 -2.65 -1.40 -20.68
C SER A 104 -1.93 -2.69 -20.29
N ASN A 105 -2.53 -3.46 -19.38
CA ASN A 105 -1.97 -4.73 -18.90
C ASN A 105 -0.49 -4.57 -18.50
N VAL A 106 -0.24 -3.69 -17.53
CA VAL A 106 1.10 -3.30 -17.06
C VAL A 106 1.86 -4.53 -16.58
N LYS A 107 3.12 -4.65 -16.99
CA LYS A 107 4.05 -5.73 -16.62
C LYS A 107 5.13 -5.18 -15.70
N LEU A 108 5.79 -6.03 -14.90
CA LEU A 108 6.92 -5.60 -14.06
C LEU A 108 8.05 -4.94 -14.88
N ARG A 109 8.28 -5.41 -16.12
CA ARG A 109 9.30 -4.85 -17.03
C ARG A 109 8.94 -3.46 -17.58
N ASP A 110 7.71 -3.01 -17.40
CA ASP A 110 7.28 -1.65 -17.76
C ASP A 110 7.76 -0.64 -16.71
N ALA A 111 8.18 -1.06 -15.52
CA ALA A 111 8.77 -0.15 -14.53
C ALA A 111 10.06 0.49 -15.08
N GLY A 112 10.27 1.77 -14.79
CA GLY A 112 11.45 2.51 -15.25
C GLY A 112 11.16 3.97 -15.59
N LEU A 113 12.12 4.63 -16.21
CA LEU A 113 12.03 6.02 -16.61
C LEU A 113 11.46 6.15 -18.02
N TYR A 114 10.50 7.05 -18.19
CA TYR A 114 9.91 7.41 -19.46
C TYR A 114 10.26 8.86 -19.78
N HIS A 115 10.53 9.13 -21.05
CA HIS A 115 10.56 10.47 -21.59
C HIS A 115 9.35 10.71 -22.45
N CYS A 116 8.85 11.93 -22.33
CA CYS A 116 7.76 12.45 -23.09
C CYS A 116 8.29 13.69 -23.80
N LEU A 117 8.61 13.49 -25.08
CA LEU A 117 9.19 14.49 -25.95
C LEU A 117 8.09 15.02 -26.86
N ILE A 118 7.95 16.34 -26.88
CA ILE A 118 6.91 17.01 -27.66
C ILE A 118 7.58 18.09 -28.50
N GLU A 119 7.25 18.09 -29.79
CA GLU A 119 7.68 19.10 -30.75
C GLU A 119 6.45 19.80 -31.34
N TYR A 120 6.36 21.11 -31.11
CA TYR A 120 5.30 21.98 -31.66
C TYR A 120 5.78 23.44 -31.69
N GLY A 121 6.44 23.86 -32.77
CA GLY A 121 7.06 25.19 -32.89
C GLY A 121 8.31 25.42 -32.01
N GLY A 122 8.55 24.53 -31.05
CA GLY A 122 9.79 24.27 -30.33
C GLY A 122 9.77 22.83 -29.84
N ALA A 123 10.84 22.36 -29.18
CA ALA A 123 10.95 21.00 -28.68
C ALA A 123 11.46 20.99 -27.24
N ASP A 124 10.80 20.23 -26.37
CA ASP A 124 11.25 19.97 -25.00
C ASP A 124 10.81 18.55 -24.59
N TYR A 125 11.37 18.05 -23.49
CA TYR A 125 11.01 16.76 -22.93
C TYR A 125 10.95 16.80 -21.41
N LYS A 126 10.14 15.90 -20.83
CA LYS A 126 10.14 15.64 -19.40
C LYS A 126 10.25 14.15 -19.09
N THR A 127 10.78 13.88 -17.89
CA THR A 127 11.00 12.54 -17.37
C THR A 127 9.93 12.18 -16.37
N ILE A 128 9.38 10.98 -16.52
CA ILE A 128 8.38 10.40 -15.62
C ILE A 128 8.88 9.03 -15.18
N ASN A 129 8.79 8.72 -13.89
CA ASN A 129 9.14 7.41 -13.36
C ASN A 129 7.87 6.57 -13.16
N LEU A 130 7.84 5.36 -13.71
CA LEU A 130 6.78 4.38 -13.47
C LEU A 130 7.29 3.29 -12.52
N LYS A 131 6.64 3.16 -11.36
CA LYS A 131 6.79 2.02 -10.47
C LYS A 131 5.67 1.03 -10.70
N VAL A 132 6.01 -0.26 -10.68
CA VAL A 132 5.03 -1.34 -10.77
C VAL A 132 5.08 -2.16 -9.50
N GLN A 133 3.90 -2.49 -8.96
CA GLN A 133 3.75 -3.29 -7.74
C GLN A 133 2.76 -4.44 -7.96
N ALA A 134 2.92 -5.51 -7.21
CA ALA A 134 2.00 -6.64 -7.14
C ALA A 134 1.80 -6.97 -5.65
N PRO A 135 0.73 -6.49 -5.01
CA PRO A 135 0.53 -6.69 -3.58
C PRO A 135 0.26 -8.17 -3.24
N TYR A 136 0.69 -8.61 -2.06
CA TYR A 136 0.56 -9.99 -1.55
C TYR A 136 -0.86 -10.32 -1.05
N ARG A 137 -1.88 -10.09 -1.89
CA ARG A 137 -3.31 -10.17 -1.50
C ARG A 137 -3.80 -11.61 -1.30
N THR A 138 -3.32 -12.54 -2.12
CA THR A 138 -3.77 -13.93 -2.10
C THR A 138 -2.82 -14.78 -1.26
N ILE A 139 -3.19 -15.01 0.00
CA ILE A 139 -2.43 -15.84 0.91
C ILE A 139 -3.03 -17.25 0.95
N THR A 140 -2.29 -18.23 0.45
CA THR A 140 -2.59 -19.66 0.63
C THR A 140 -2.19 -20.07 2.03
N GLN A 141 -3.11 -20.74 2.73
CA GLN A 141 -2.91 -21.23 4.10
C GLN A 141 -2.98 -22.75 4.12
N GLU A 142 -2.03 -23.37 4.81
CA GLU A 142 -2.02 -24.82 5.03
C GLU A 142 -1.76 -25.11 6.51
N VAL A 143 -2.49 -26.10 7.05
CA VAL A 143 -2.30 -26.59 8.41
C VAL A 143 -2.15 -28.10 8.36
N VAL A 144 -0.98 -28.58 8.74
CA VAL A 144 -0.67 -30.01 8.75
C VAL A 144 -0.32 -30.43 10.17
N SER A 145 -0.88 -31.54 10.66
CA SER A 145 -0.40 -32.17 11.89
C SER A 145 0.70 -33.16 11.54
N THR A 146 1.87 -33.01 12.16
CA THR A 146 3.06 -33.83 11.87
C THR A 146 3.15 -35.08 12.74
N GLY A 147 2.16 -35.33 13.61
CA GLY A 147 2.26 -36.29 14.72
C GLY A 147 2.64 -35.61 16.02
N ASP A 148 2.68 -36.34 17.14
CA ASP A 148 3.22 -35.87 18.43
C ASP A 148 2.67 -34.55 19.01
N LYS A 149 1.41 -34.20 18.70
CA LYS A 149 0.80 -32.90 19.10
C LYS A 149 1.59 -31.70 18.57
N GLU A 150 2.12 -31.83 17.35
CA GLU A 150 2.77 -30.76 16.62
C GLU A 150 1.96 -30.40 15.37
N TRP A 151 1.91 -29.10 15.09
CA TRP A 151 1.23 -28.53 13.92
C TRP A 151 2.19 -27.62 13.17
N LYS A 152 2.18 -27.78 11.85
CA LYS A 152 2.91 -26.96 10.90
C LYS A 152 1.91 -26.03 10.21
N LEU A 153 2.08 -24.73 10.42
CA LEU A 153 1.29 -23.68 9.80
C LEU A 153 2.11 -23.08 8.67
N THR A 154 1.61 -23.16 7.44
CA THR A 154 2.28 -22.60 6.27
C THR A 154 1.43 -21.48 5.69
N CYS A 155 2.04 -20.32 5.45
CA CYS A 155 1.47 -19.27 4.63
C CYS A 155 2.32 -19.07 3.38
N GLN A 156 1.67 -18.92 2.24
CA GLN A 156 2.34 -18.67 0.97
C GLN A 156 1.61 -17.56 0.22
N SER A 157 2.37 -16.60 -0.31
CA SER A 157 1.83 -15.56 -1.19
C SER A 157 2.87 -15.16 -2.23
N GLU A 158 2.38 -14.61 -3.33
CA GLU A 158 3.20 -14.07 -4.41
C GLU A 158 2.99 -12.56 -4.52
N GLY A 159 4.05 -11.82 -4.86
CA GLY A 159 3.99 -10.37 -4.96
C GLY A 159 5.33 -9.73 -5.33
N TYR A 160 5.31 -8.41 -5.48
CA TYR A 160 6.46 -7.57 -5.79
C TYR A 160 6.20 -6.13 -5.30
N PRO A 161 7.17 -5.39 -4.75
CA PRO A 161 8.54 -5.80 -4.40
C PRO A 161 8.61 -6.86 -3.29
N LYS A 162 9.81 -7.25 -2.86
CA LYS A 162 10.00 -8.25 -1.80
C LYS A 162 9.34 -7.83 -0.49
N ALA A 163 8.47 -8.67 0.08
CA ALA A 163 7.90 -8.50 1.41
C ALA A 163 8.70 -9.23 2.51
N GLU A 164 8.56 -8.76 3.75
CA GLU A 164 8.92 -9.46 4.97
C GLU A 164 7.71 -10.23 5.50
N VAL A 165 7.93 -11.34 6.21
CA VAL A 165 6.86 -12.11 6.84
C VAL A 165 7.04 -12.08 8.35
N MET A 166 5.98 -11.66 9.05
CA MET A 166 5.93 -11.64 10.51
C MET A 166 4.86 -12.62 11.01
N TRP A 167 5.13 -13.27 12.13
CA TRP A 167 4.19 -14.15 12.80
C TRP A 167 3.83 -13.61 14.17
N GLN A 168 2.54 -13.62 14.49
CA GLN A 168 2.05 -13.29 15.83
C GLN A 168 0.98 -14.29 16.28
N ASN A 169 0.85 -14.49 17.59
CA ASN A 169 -0.29 -15.23 18.16
C ASN A 169 -1.43 -14.29 18.59
N GLY A 170 -2.46 -14.86 19.21
CA GLY A 170 -3.62 -14.13 19.72
C GLY A 170 -3.31 -13.09 20.80
N GLU A 171 -2.16 -13.22 21.46
CA GLU A 171 -1.67 -12.28 22.49
C GLU A 171 -0.74 -11.21 21.90
N CYS A 172 -0.62 -11.13 20.56
CA CYS A 172 0.31 -10.26 19.84
C CYS A 172 1.78 -10.53 20.18
N GLN A 173 2.11 -11.73 20.67
CA GLN A 173 3.50 -12.14 20.85
C GLN A 173 4.13 -12.41 19.48
N ASP A 174 5.30 -11.82 19.25
CA ASP A 174 6.10 -12.07 18.04
C ASP A 174 6.70 -13.48 18.06
N LEU A 175 6.45 -14.23 17.01
CA LEU A 175 6.94 -15.59 16.78
C LEU A 175 7.79 -15.69 15.51
N THR A 176 8.14 -14.56 14.89
CA THR A 176 8.83 -14.49 13.60
C THR A 176 10.16 -15.24 13.62
N ASP A 177 10.94 -15.12 14.70
CA ASP A 177 12.23 -15.81 14.86
C ASP A 177 12.12 -17.35 14.94
N LYS A 178 10.92 -17.87 15.25
CA LYS A 178 10.65 -19.31 15.31
C LYS A 178 10.14 -19.87 13.99
N ALA A 179 9.81 -19.00 13.04
CA ALA A 179 9.33 -19.39 11.73
C ALA A 179 10.50 -19.57 10.75
N ASN A 180 10.30 -20.43 9.76
CA ASN A 180 11.21 -20.59 8.64
C ASN A 180 10.58 -19.95 7.39
N THR A 181 11.20 -18.89 6.87
CA THR A 181 10.72 -18.16 5.69
C THR A 181 11.67 -18.34 4.51
N SER A 182 11.16 -18.86 3.41
CA SER A 182 11.86 -19.02 2.14
C SER A 182 11.34 -18.05 1.08
N TYR A 183 12.24 -17.67 0.17
CA TYR A 183 11.98 -16.75 -0.93
C TYR A 183 12.42 -17.40 -2.23
N GLU A 184 11.53 -17.39 -3.22
CA GLU A 184 11.81 -17.83 -4.57
C GLU A 184 11.40 -16.73 -5.54
N THR A 185 12.16 -16.55 -6.63
CA THR A 185 11.80 -15.62 -7.70
C THR A 185 11.24 -16.43 -8.87
N GLY A 186 9.99 -16.17 -9.23
CA GLY A 186 9.33 -16.77 -10.39
C GLY A 186 9.89 -16.27 -11.71
N SER A 187 9.57 -16.97 -12.81
CA SER A 187 9.95 -16.55 -14.17
C SER A 187 9.27 -15.25 -14.62
N ASP A 188 8.15 -14.90 -13.99
CA ASP A 188 7.43 -13.64 -14.10
C ASP A 188 8.08 -12.48 -13.32
N GLN A 189 9.14 -12.77 -12.55
CA GLN A 189 9.85 -11.86 -11.63
C GLN A 189 9.07 -11.53 -10.35
N LEU A 190 7.99 -12.25 -10.04
CA LEU A 190 7.32 -12.15 -8.74
C LEU A 190 8.12 -12.90 -7.67
N TYR A 191 8.09 -12.39 -6.44
CA TYR A 191 8.59 -13.10 -5.28
C TYR A 191 7.50 -14.03 -4.75
N ARG A 192 7.76 -15.33 -4.78
CA ARG A 192 7.01 -16.34 -4.06
C ARG A 192 7.62 -16.48 -2.67
N VAL A 193 6.83 -16.12 -1.67
CA VAL A 193 7.27 -16.11 -0.27
C VAL A 193 6.47 -17.16 0.47
N MET A 194 7.16 -18.11 1.08
CA MET A 194 6.57 -19.17 1.88
C MET A 194 7.16 -19.10 3.28
N SER A 195 6.30 -19.01 4.29
CA SER A 195 6.73 -19.03 5.69
C SER A 195 6.00 -20.11 6.46
N THR A 196 6.77 -20.85 7.25
CA THR A 196 6.31 -21.99 8.03
C THR A 196 6.56 -21.73 9.51
N LEU A 197 5.53 -21.83 10.33
CA LEU A 197 5.63 -21.83 11.79
C LEU A 197 5.27 -23.22 12.34
N THR A 198 6.18 -23.81 13.12
CA THR A 198 5.92 -25.07 13.83
C THR A 198 5.55 -24.78 15.26
N ILE A 199 4.40 -25.30 15.70
CA ILE A 199 3.94 -25.16 17.08
C ILE A 199 3.73 -26.52 17.73
N LYS A 200 4.00 -26.58 19.03
CA LYS A 200 3.78 -27.76 19.86
C LYS A 200 2.69 -27.46 20.86
N ASN A 201 1.90 -28.48 21.20
CA ASN A 201 0.79 -28.42 22.13
C ASN A 201 -0.41 -27.65 21.59
N ARG A 202 -1.61 -28.12 21.95
CA ARG A 202 -2.84 -27.44 21.55
C ARG A 202 -3.04 -26.26 22.50
N THR A 203 -2.82 -25.07 21.99
CA THR A 203 -3.48 -23.88 22.50
C THR A 203 -4.55 -23.50 21.48
N CYS A 204 -5.75 -23.12 21.95
CA CYS A 204 -6.81 -22.56 21.10
C CYS A 204 -6.43 -21.14 20.68
N GLU A 205 -5.22 -20.98 20.16
CA GLU A 205 -4.63 -19.70 19.76
C GLU A 205 -4.89 -19.48 18.28
N ASN A 206 -5.31 -18.25 17.97
CA ASN A 206 -5.26 -17.75 16.61
C ASN A 206 -3.81 -17.33 16.31
N PHE A 207 -3.27 -17.82 15.20
CA PHE A 207 -1.99 -17.35 14.70
C PHE A 207 -2.25 -16.46 13.49
N ARG A 208 -1.44 -15.43 13.32
CA ARG A 208 -1.55 -14.50 12.22
C ARG A 208 -0.21 -14.37 11.54
N CYS A 209 -0.17 -14.71 10.26
CA CYS A 209 0.96 -14.41 9.38
C CYS A 209 0.70 -13.07 8.70
N ILE A 210 1.72 -12.22 8.59
CA ILE A 210 1.61 -10.89 8.01
C ILE A 210 2.71 -10.74 6.97
N PHE A 211 2.33 -10.52 5.71
CA PHE A 211 3.23 -10.08 4.65
C PHE A 211 3.29 -8.56 4.71
N TRP A 212 4.45 -8.00 5.03
CA TRP A 212 4.69 -6.56 5.10
C TRP A 212 5.65 -6.14 4.00
N ASN A 213 5.22 -5.20 3.16
CA ASN A 213 6.09 -4.63 2.14
C ASN A 213 6.37 -3.17 2.48
N LYS A 214 7.63 -2.91 2.85
CA LYS A 214 8.13 -1.59 3.27
C LYS A 214 8.04 -0.54 2.15
N GLU A 215 8.18 -0.94 0.89
CA GLU A 215 8.20 -0.01 -0.25
C GLU A 215 6.81 0.52 -0.60
N ILE A 216 5.79 -0.34 -0.52
CA ILE A 216 4.40 0.04 -0.79
C ILE A 216 3.66 0.49 0.49
N GLN A 217 4.25 0.27 1.66
CA GLN A 217 3.65 0.52 2.98
C GLN A 217 2.31 -0.20 3.20
N GLU A 218 2.16 -1.40 2.64
CA GLU A 218 0.98 -2.25 2.81
C GLU A 218 1.35 -3.55 3.52
N ASN A 219 0.41 -4.04 4.33
CA ASN A 219 0.43 -5.42 4.80
C ASN A 219 -0.82 -6.17 4.34
N THR A 220 -0.65 -7.47 4.10
CA THR A 220 -1.77 -8.42 4.05
C THR A 220 -1.50 -9.50 5.09
N SER A 221 -2.55 -10.03 5.69
CA SER A 221 -2.39 -11.04 6.74
C SER A 221 -3.43 -12.12 6.64
N ALA A 222 -3.07 -13.34 7.06
CA ALA A 222 -4.00 -14.45 7.15
C ALA A 222 -4.02 -15.03 8.57
N ASN A 223 -5.19 -15.48 9.02
CA ASN A 223 -5.40 -16.00 10.37
C ASN A 223 -5.57 -17.52 10.31
N PHE A 224 -4.87 -18.23 11.20
CA PHE A 224 -4.95 -19.67 11.37
C PHE A 224 -5.76 -20.00 12.62
N TYR A 225 -6.63 -20.99 12.50
CA TYR A 225 -7.46 -21.48 13.60
C TYR A 225 -7.28 -22.98 13.75
N ILE A 226 -6.62 -23.41 14.82
CA ILE A 226 -6.39 -24.82 15.09
C ILE A 226 -7.58 -25.34 15.88
N ARG A 227 -8.42 -26.17 15.23
CA ARG A 227 -9.59 -26.73 15.89
C ARG A 227 -9.19 -27.74 16.98
N ALA A 228 -9.97 -27.74 18.05
CA ALA A 228 -9.90 -28.77 19.05
C ALA A 228 -10.52 -30.10 18.56
N VAL A 229 -9.72 -31.05 18.08
CA VAL A 229 -10.00 -32.50 18.04
C VAL A 229 -10.52 -32.89 19.43
N GLU A 230 -11.81 -33.22 19.50
CA GLU A 230 -12.43 -33.81 20.67
C GLU A 230 -11.70 -35.11 21.01
N TYR A 231 -11.17 -35.21 22.22
CA TYR A 231 -10.69 -36.50 22.73
C TYR A 231 -11.91 -37.41 22.88
N SER A 232 -12.02 -38.46 22.08
CA SER A 232 -12.95 -39.55 22.33
C SER A 232 -12.59 -40.18 23.68
N ILE A 233 -13.45 -40.00 24.68
CA ILE A 233 -13.32 -40.64 26.00
C ILE A 233 -13.29 -42.16 25.77
N PRO A 234 -12.25 -42.89 26.22
CA PRO A 234 -12.25 -44.34 26.13
C PRO A 234 -13.42 -44.92 26.91
N ALA A 235 -14.15 -45.88 26.32
CA ALA A 235 -15.28 -46.57 26.95
C ALA A 235 -14.93 -47.30 28.27
N SER A 236 -13.65 -47.38 28.64
CA SER A 236 -13.17 -48.00 29.87
C SER A 236 -13.41 -47.19 31.15
N LEU A 237 -13.86 -45.92 31.06
CA LEU A 237 -14.20 -45.09 32.23
C LEU A 237 -15.70 -45.09 32.59
N GLN A 238 -16.54 -45.86 31.89
CA GLN A 238 -17.92 -46.08 32.31
C GLN A 238 -17.99 -47.20 33.37
N SER A 239 -17.50 -46.92 34.59
CA SER A 239 -17.86 -47.75 35.73
C SER A 239 -19.29 -47.44 36.16
N SER A 240 -20.18 -48.40 35.87
CA SER A 240 -21.52 -48.50 36.43
C SER A 240 -21.45 -48.39 37.95
N SER A 241 -21.91 -47.27 38.51
CA SER A 241 -22.22 -47.17 39.93
C SER A 241 -23.48 -46.33 40.11
N ARG A 242 -24.55 -47.04 40.42
CA ARG A 242 -25.86 -46.53 40.80
C ARG A 242 -25.73 -46.03 42.24
N VAL A 243 -25.85 -44.73 42.49
CA VAL A 243 -25.99 -44.17 43.86
C VAL A 243 -27.12 -43.12 43.88
N PRO A 244 -27.99 -43.08 44.91
CA PRO A 244 -29.07 -42.10 45.03
C PRO A 244 -28.54 -40.70 45.36
N GLY A 245 -29.29 -39.64 45.01
CA GLY A 245 -28.91 -38.23 45.28
C GLY A 245 -28.88 -37.86 46.78
N PRO A 246 -28.77 -36.57 47.16
CA PRO A 246 -28.68 -35.33 46.36
C PRO A 246 -27.47 -34.41 46.75
N PHE A 247 -27.38 -33.23 46.10
CA PHE A 247 -26.48 -32.06 46.26
C PHE A 247 -25.51 -31.78 45.08
N PRO A 248 -25.23 -30.49 44.78
CA PRO A 248 -25.28 -29.96 43.43
C PRO A 248 -23.92 -29.48 42.94
N LEU A 249 -23.53 -29.82 41.72
CA LEU A 249 -22.38 -29.19 41.07
C LEU A 249 -22.70 -28.80 39.63
N GLN A 250 -22.54 -27.51 39.39
CA GLN A 250 -22.93 -26.77 38.20
C GLN A 250 -22.16 -27.21 36.93
N PRO A 251 -22.75 -27.04 35.75
CA PRO A 251 -22.05 -27.22 34.48
C PRO A 251 -20.98 -26.12 34.31
N LYS A 252 -19.71 -26.53 34.13
CA LYS A 252 -18.66 -25.63 33.67
C LYS A 252 -18.96 -25.26 32.20
N HIS A 253 -19.64 -24.13 32.03
CA HIS A 253 -19.82 -23.48 30.74
C HIS A 253 -18.46 -23.14 30.12
N CYS A 254 -18.29 -23.50 28.84
CA CYS A 254 -17.39 -22.78 27.95
C CYS A 254 -17.82 -21.31 27.97
N LYS A 255 -16.99 -20.43 28.51
CA LYS A 255 -17.21 -18.98 28.40
C LYS A 255 -17.10 -18.60 26.93
N HIS A 256 -18.26 -18.37 26.30
CA HIS A 256 -18.36 -17.47 25.15
C HIS A 256 -17.81 -16.12 25.59
N TYR A 257 -16.57 -15.80 25.25
CA TYR A 257 -16.20 -14.40 25.13
C TYR A 257 -16.89 -13.88 23.88
N GLN A 258 -17.98 -13.14 24.06
CA GLN A 258 -18.47 -12.26 23.01
C GLN A 258 -17.30 -11.34 22.64
N CYS A 259 -16.84 -11.41 21.39
CA CYS A 259 -16.06 -10.32 20.83
C CYS A 259 -16.93 -9.06 20.91
N ALA A 260 -16.59 -8.14 21.81
CA ALA A 260 -17.11 -6.80 21.73
C ALA A 260 -16.67 -6.23 20.37
N ARG A 261 -17.63 -6.03 19.45
CA ARG A 261 -17.42 -5.11 18.33
C ARG A 261 -17.12 -3.76 18.96
N LEU A 262 -15.88 -3.28 18.85
CA LEU A 262 -15.62 -1.85 18.95
C LEU A 262 -16.24 -1.21 17.72
N ALA A 263 -17.50 -0.80 17.85
CA ALA A 263 -18.08 0.19 16.96
C ALA A 263 -17.37 1.51 17.27
N CYS A 264 -16.62 2.04 16.30
CA CYS A 264 -16.27 3.46 16.31
C CYS A 264 -17.57 4.24 16.15
N GLN A 265 -18.15 4.66 17.28
CA GLN A 265 -19.28 5.57 17.32
C GLN A 265 -18.72 6.95 17.62
N GLU A 266 -18.78 7.85 16.64
CA GLU A 266 -18.50 9.27 16.85
C GLU A 266 -19.48 9.80 17.91
N ILE A 267 -18.96 10.24 19.06
CA ILE A 267 -19.75 10.93 20.08
C ILE A 267 -19.44 12.43 19.97
N PRO A 268 -20.46 13.29 19.76
CA PRO A 268 -20.27 14.72 19.67
C PRO A 268 -19.95 15.30 21.05
N VAL A 269 -19.03 16.27 21.06
CA VAL A 269 -18.65 17.04 22.24
C VAL A 269 -19.86 17.87 22.72
N ARG A 270 -20.47 17.47 23.84
CA ARG A 270 -21.29 18.37 24.65
C ARG A 270 -20.85 18.31 26.11
N SER A 271 -20.42 19.48 26.57
CA SER A 271 -19.93 19.79 27.89
C SER A 271 -20.97 19.46 28.96
N ALA A 272 -20.62 18.59 29.91
CA ALA A 272 -21.33 18.47 31.18
C ALA A 272 -20.28 18.46 32.29
N CYS A 273 -20.26 19.54 33.07
CA CYS A 273 -19.45 19.71 34.25
C CYS A 273 -20.04 18.82 35.35
N LEU A 274 -19.32 17.77 35.77
CA LEU A 274 -19.66 17.00 36.98
C LEU A 274 -18.54 17.21 38.00
N THR A 275 -18.83 18.07 38.97
CA THR A 275 -18.07 18.27 40.20
C THR A 275 -18.13 17.01 41.07
N PHE A 276 -16.99 16.38 41.33
CA PHE A 276 -16.88 15.35 42.37
C PHE A 276 -16.27 15.95 43.63
N THR A 277 -17.09 16.03 44.68
CA THR A 277 -16.66 16.38 46.04
C THR A 277 -16.28 15.12 46.82
N SER A 278 -15.08 15.16 47.40
CA SER A 278 -14.67 14.51 48.65
C SER A 278 -14.33 13.01 48.68
N ARG A 279 -13.05 12.79 49.03
CA ARG A 279 -12.45 11.78 49.93
C ARG A 279 -12.86 10.33 49.72
N SER A 280 -12.00 9.59 49.02
CA SER A 280 -11.40 8.32 49.47
C SER A 280 -10.62 7.73 48.28
N VAL A 281 -9.29 7.83 48.25
CA VAL A 281 -8.32 6.79 47.85
C VAL A 281 -6.94 7.43 48.06
N LEU A 282 -6.40 7.23 49.26
CA LEU A 282 -5.02 7.52 49.61
C LEU A 282 -4.36 6.16 49.89
N SER A 283 -4.19 5.35 48.84
CA SER A 283 -3.22 4.26 48.82
C SER A 283 -3.02 3.79 47.38
N PHE A 284 -1.77 3.43 47.06
CA PHE A 284 -1.30 2.91 45.78
C PHE A 284 -0.93 3.93 44.69
N PHE A 285 -0.09 4.91 45.05
CA PHE A 285 0.90 5.44 44.10
C PHE A 285 2.32 5.16 44.60
N ARG A 286 2.92 4.09 44.08
CA ARG A 286 4.38 3.91 43.97
C ARG A 286 4.64 2.81 42.92
N GLN A 287 4.95 3.19 41.68
CA GLN A 287 6.28 3.02 41.07
C GLN A 287 6.31 3.46 39.58
N LYS A 288 7.16 4.47 39.31
CA LYS A 288 7.94 4.77 38.09
C LYS A 288 7.23 4.59 36.72
N LEU A 289 6.71 5.63 36.07
CA LEU A 289 7.38 6.66 35.23
C LEU A 289 8.37 6.11 34.18
N LEU A 290 7.99 6.22 32.90
CA LEU A 290 8.76 6.76 31.77
C LEU A 290 7.90 6.72 30.49
N PHE A 291 7.43 7.86 30.01
CA PHE A 291 7.51 8.24 28.60
C PHE A 291 7.26 9.75 28.46
N SER A 292 8.00 10.30 27.52
CA SER A 292 8.43 11.68 27.35
C SER A 292 7.38 12.64 26.79
N ALA A 293 7.40 13.84 27.37
CA ALA A 293 7.04 15.17 26.85
C ALA A 293 6.49 15.29 25.41
N ILE A 294 5.28 15.85 25.31
CA ILE A 294 4.96 16.86 24.29
C ILE A 294 4.33 18.05 25.01
N THR A 295 5.06 19.15 24.97
CA THR A 295 4.71 20.48 25.45
C THR A 295 3.64 21.08 24.54
N LEU A 296 2.51 21.51 25.09
CA LEU A 296 1.70 22.55 24.44
C LEU A 296 1.25 23.57 25.49
N ASN A 297 1.82 24.76 25.36
CA ASN A 297 1.46 25.96 26.08
C ASN A 297 -0.02 26.31 25.85
N CYS A 298 -0.75 26.60 26.92
CA CYS A 298 -1.95 27.42 26.84
C CYS A 298 -1.88 28.52 27.90
N HIS A 299 -1.87 29.76 27.41
CA HIS A 299 -1.91 30.99 28.18
C HIS A 299 -3.17 31.05 29.03
N VAL A 300 -2.99 31.45 30.29
CA VAL A 300 -4.05 31.80 31.23
C VAL A 300 -4.52 33.23 30.92
N PHE A 301 -5.80 33.42 30.61
CA PHE A 301 -6.48 34.70 30.81
C PHE A 301 -7.37 34.57 32.05
N LEU A 302 -6.95 35.27 33.12
CA LEU A 302 -7.78 35.57 34.27
C LEU A 302 -8.75 36.68 33.88
N ASN A 303 -10.05 36.50 34.10
CA ASN A 303 -10.90 37.64 34.43
C ASN A 303 -11.65 37.35 35.72
N SER A 304 -11.39 38.21 36.68
CA SER A 304 -11.99 38.37 37.98
C SER A 304 -13.38 39.00 37.88
N SER A 305 -14.28 38.50 38.72
CA SER A 305 -15.49 39.17 39.27
C SER A 305 -16.67 39.38 38.32
#